data_AF-A0A0B6CRF6-F1
#
_entry.id   AF-A0A0B6CRF6-F1
#
_cell.length_a   1.000
_cell.length_b   1.000
_cell.length_c   1.000
_cell.angle_alpha   90.00
_cell.angle_beta   90.00
_cell.angle_gamma   90.00
#
_symmetry.space_group_name_H-M   'P 1'
#
loop_
_entity.id
_entity.type
_entity.pdbx_description
1 polymer ?
#
loop_
_entity_poly.entity_id
_entity_poly.type
_entity_poly.pdbx_seq_one_letter_code
_entity_poly.pdbx_strand_id
1 'polypeptide(L)'
;MKTIKLKIYAILSVVILALIAGCSSIENSNGIKYVEGYYIIEMPYSFDKVYNAALESIKTGETYTINGVPYDLKINSNANGKAILEGVNDNDLKDTIRIEIVKLSDKLTKVAIKYGKDGNSIRSSAEVQIIEGNIKYG
;
A
#
# COMPACT_ATOMS: atom_id res chain seq x y z
N MET A 1 22.77 16.63 1.57
CA MET A 1 21.68 16.01 2.37
C MET A 1 20.61 15.27 1.53
N LYS A 2 20.25 15.73 0.32
CA LYS A 2 19.25 15.05 -0.54
C LYS A 2 19.60 13.60 -0.90
N THR A 3 20.87 13.32 -1.21
CA THR A 3 21.35 11.99 -1.60
C THR A 3 21.38 10.98 -0.46
N ILE A 4 21.62 11.43 0.78
CA ILE A 4 21.61 10.55 1.97
C ILE A 4 20.18 10.13 2.30
N LYS A 5 19.22 11.07 2.27
CA LYS A 5 17.79 10.75 2.48
C LYS A 5 17.26 9.78 1.42
N LEU A 6 17.63 9.98 0.14
CA LEU A 6 17.22 9.08 -0.95
C LEU A 6 17.76 7.66 -0.78
N LYS A 7 19.01 7.50 -0.32
CA LYS A 7 19.61 6.20 -0.03
C LYS A 7 18.91 5.46 1.12
N ILE A 8 18.47 6.18 2.16
CA ILE A 8 17.74 5.58 3.29
C ILE A 8 16.35 5.10 2.86
N TYR A 9 15.61 5.90 2.07
CA TYR A 9 14.30 5.49 1.53
C TYR A 9 14.40 4.27 0.61
N ALA A 10 15.44 4.22 -0.24
CA ALA A 10 15.69 3.07 -1.10
C ALA A 10 16.00 1.80 -0.29
N ILE A 11 16.81 1.90 0.77
CA ILE A 11 17.13 0.76 1.65
C ILE A 11 15.88 0.26 2.41
N LEU A 12 15.05 1.17 2.94
CA LEU A 12 13.83 0.80 3.65
C LEU A 12 12.86 0.03 2.74
N SER A 13 12.70 0.49 1.50
CA SER A 13 11.82 -0.17 0.52
C SER A 13 12.33 -1.56 0.13
N VAL A 14 13.65 -1.77 0.05
CA VAL A 14 14.24 -3.10 -0.20
C VAL A 14 13.98 -4.06 0.96
N VAL A 15 14.08 -3.60 2.22
CA VAL A 15 13.81 -4.42 3.41
C VAL A 15 12.34 -4.84 3.47
N ILE A 16 11.42 -3.92 3.18
CA ILE A 16 9.98 -4.23 3.17
C ILE A 16 9.64 -5.20 2.04
N LEU A 17 10.17 -4.99 0.83
CA LEU A 17 9.99 -5.95 -0.27
C LEU A 17 10.49 -7.36 0.09
N ALA A 18 11.57 -7.47 0.85
CA ALA A 18 12.08 -8.75 1.34
C ALA A 18 11.17 -9.38 2.40
N LEU A 19 10.55 -8.59 3.28
CA LEU A 19 9.56 -9.07 4.26
C LEU A 19 8.25 -9.53 3.60
N ILE A 20 7.83 -8.87 2.52
CA ILE A 20 6.64 -9.23 1.74
C ILE A 20 6.90 -10.51 0.91
N ALA A 21 8.12 -10.64 0.36
CA ALA A 21 8.54 -11.79 -0.46
C ALA A 21 9.03 -13.01 0.35
N GLY A 22 9.41 -12.81 1.62
CA GLY A 22 9.86 -13.88 2.51
C GLY A 22 8.69 -14.75 3.00
N CYS A 23 8.88 -16.07 2.97
CA CYS A 23 7.94 -17.06 3.50
C CYS A 23 7.86 -17.11 5.04
N SER A 24 8.61 -16.26 5.77
CA SER A 24 8.80 -16.41 7.22
C SER A 24 7.93 -15.47 8.07
N SER A 25 6.89 -16.07 8.64
CA SER A 25 6.49 -16.03 10.07
C SER A 25 5.65 -14.89 10.67
N ILE A 26 4.80 -15.34 11.61
CA ILE A 26 3.87 -14.67 12.54
C ILE A 26 2.67 -14.01 11.87
N GLU A 27 1.73 -14.86 11.47
CA GLU A 27 0.36 -14.48 11.16
C GLU A 27 -0.44 -14.43 12.47
N ASN A 28 -1.19 -13.35 12.71
CA ASN A 28 -2.39 -13.49 13.55
C ASN A 28 -3.34 -14.48 12.87
N SER A 29 -4.35 -15.00 13.58
CA SER A 29 -5.30 -16.02 13.06
C SER A 29 -5.94 -15.70 11.69
N ASN A 30 -5.82 -14.45 11.22
CA ASN A 30 -6.41 -13.94 9.99
C ASN A 30 -5.38 -13.48 8.94
N GLY A 31 -4.08 -13.79 9.09
CA GLY A 31 -3.05 -13.45 8.09
C GLY A 31 -2.63 -11.96 8.03
N ILE A 32 -3.13 -11.12 8.94
CA ILE A 32 -2.84 -9.68 9.02
C ILE A 32 -1.61 -9.41 9.89
N LYS A 33 -0.70 -8.54 9.43
CA LYS A 33 0.46 -8.05 10.18
C LYS A 33 0.49 -6.53 10.22
N TYR A 34 0.97 -5.94 11.31
CA TYR A 34 1.25 -4.50 11.38
C TYR A 34 2.69 -4.28 11.83
N VAL A 35 3.56 -3.87 10.90
CA VAL A 35 5.01 -3.79 11.11
C VAL A 35 5.52 -2.45 10.58
N GLU A 36 6.22 -1.69 11.42
CA GLU A 36 6.80 -0.37 11.06
C GLU A 36 5.81 0.60 10.39
N GLY A 37 4.54 0.56 10.80
CA GLY A 37 3.47 1.39 10.25
C GLY A 37 2.80 0.86 8.99
N TYR A 38 3.27 -0.27 8.44
CA TYR A 38 2.62 -0.97 7.35
C TYR A 38 1.60 -1.98 7.87
N TYR A 39 0.38 -1.87 7.38
CA TYR A 39 -0.64 -2.90 7.49
C TYR A 39 -0.51 -3.86 6.31
N ILE A 40 -0.20 -5.11 6.59
CA ILE A 40 0.14 -6.12 5.59
C ILE A 40 -0.91 -7.23 5.64
N ILE A 41 -1.46 -7.57 4.48
CA ILE A 41 -2.50 -8.59 4.33
C ILE A 41 -2.34 -9.33 3.01
N GLU A 42 -2.81 -10.57 2.96
CA GLU A 42 -3.00 -11.31 1.72
C GLU A 42 -4.46 -11.22 1.27
N MET A 43 -4.67 -10.77 0.04
CA MET A 43 -5.99 -10.64 -0.59
C MET A 43 -6.19 -11.77 -1.61
N PRO A 44 -7.31 -12.52 -1.56
CA PRO A 44 -7.59 -13.66 -2.43
C PRO A 44 -8.07 -13.22 -3.84
N TYR A 45 -7.35 -12.29 -4.45
CA TYR A 45 -7.59 -11.76 -5.78
C TYR A 45 -6.31 -11.72 -6.60
N SER A 46 -6.44 -11.67 -7.93
CA SER A 46 -5.30 -11.52 -8.82
C SER A 46 -4.63 -10.16 -8.64
N PHE A 47 -3.32 -10.12 -8.91
CA PHE A 47 -2.51 -8.91 -8.81
C PHE A 47 -3.12 -7.71 -9.55
N ASP A 48 -3.58 -7.93 -10.80
CA ASP A 48 -4.14 -6.85 -11.62
C ASP A 48 -5.42 -6.27 -11.03
N LYS A 49 -6.28 -7.11 -10.42
CA LYS A 49 -7.51 -6.64 -9.76
C LYS A 49 -7.19 -5.76 -8.56
N VAL A 50 -6.26 -6.23 -7.72
CA VAL A 50 -5.84 -5.49 -6.52
C VAL A 50 -5.14 -4.18 -6.88
N TYR A 51 -4.25 -4.21 -7.88
CA TYR A 51 -3.56 -3.02 -8.37
C TYR A 51 -4.53 -1.98 -8.93
N ASN A 52 -5.47 -2.38 -9.80
CA ASN A 52 -6.41 -1.45 -10.40
C ASN A 52 -7.36 -0.86 -9.36
N ALA A 53 -7.87 -1.67 -8.42
CA ALA A 53 -8.74 -1.21 -7.35
C ALA A 53 -8.05 -0.23 -6.38
N ALA A 54 -6.79 -0.48 -6.03
CA ALA A 54 -5.98 0.43 -5.21
C ALA A 54 -5.57 1.70 -5.95
N LEU A 55 -5.39 1.63 -7.27
CA LEU A 55 -5.15 2.81 -8.10
C LEU A 55 -6.40 3.67 -8.18
N GLU A 56 -7.57 3.04 -8.31
CA GLU A 56 -8.86 3.70 -8.33
C GLU A 56 -9.15 4.43 -7.03
N SER A 57 -8.96 3.77 -5.87
CA SER A 57 -9.25 4.37 -4.55
C SER A 57 -8.53 5.72 -4.35
N ILE A 58 -7.27 5.82 -4.79
CA ILE A 58 -6.48 7.04 -4.74
C ILE A 58 -7.00 8.07 -5.76
N LYS A 59 -7.24 7.66 -7.01
CA LYS A 59 -7.62 8.57 -8.11
C LYS A 59 -9.00 9.19 -7.94
N THR A 60 -9.95 8.43 -7.41
CA THR A 60 -11.34 8.87 -7.23
C THR A 60 -11.55 9.60 -5.90
N GLY A 61 -10.58 9.53 -4.99
CA GLY A 61 -10.65 10.16 -3.68
C GLY A 61 -11.48 9.38 -2.66
N GLU A 62 -11.77 8.09 -2.91
CA GLU A 62 -12.37 7.20 -1.92
C GLU A 62 -11.47 7.08 -0.69
N THR A 63 -10.15 7.06 -0.92
CA THR A 63 -9.19 7.45 0.10
C THR A 63 -8.73 8.89 -0.09
N TYR A 64 -8.77 9.63 1.01
CA TYR A 64 -8.60 11.07 1.02
C TYR A 64 -7.59 11.51 2.08
N THR A 65 -6.98 12.65 1.87
CA THR A 65 -6.12 13.35 2.82
C THR A 65 -6.84 13.63 4.15
N ILE A 66 -6.11 14.00 5.20
CA ILE A 66 -6.71 14.36 6.50
C ILE A 66 -7.74 15.51 6.39
N ASN A 67 -7.69 16.30 5.32
CA ASN A 67 -8.60 17.42 5.05
C ASN A 67 -9.79 17.04 4.15
N GLY A 68 -9.97 15.76 3.81
CA GLY A 68 -11.11 15.30 3.00
C GLY A 68 -10.97 15.49 1.50
N VAL A 69 -9.79 15.90 1.00
CA VAL A 69 -9.52 16.00 -0.45
C VAL A 69 -8.76 14.78 -0.95
N PRO A 70 -8.88 14.40 -2.24
CA PRO A 70 -8.11 13.29 -2.81
C PRO A 70 -6.59 13.49 -2.65
N TYR A 71 -5.84 12.40 -2.53
CA TYR A 71 -4.38 12.46 -2.62
C TYR A 71 -3.94 12.72 -4.07
N ASP A 72 -2.84 13.45 -4.27
CA ASP A 72 -2.21 13.51 -5.60
C ASP A 72 -1.27 12.31 -5.80
N LEU A 73 -1.47 11.56 -6.88
CA LEU A 73 -0.73 10.34 -7.17
C LEU A 73 0.66 10.68 -7.73
N LYS A 74 1.71 10.55 -6.91
CA LYS A 74 3.09 10.87 -7.30
C LYS A 74 3.86 9.65 -7.81
N ILE A 75 3.57 8.45 -7.29
CA ILE A 75 4.20 7.21 -7.76
C ILE A 75 3.11 6.26 -8.26
N ASN A 76 3.29 5.79 -9.48
CA ASN A 76 2.55 4.67 -10.04
C ASN A 76 3.54 3.79 -10.81
N SER A 77 4.04 2.74 -10.14
CA SER A 77 4.96 1.77 -10.73
C SER A 77 4.32 0.41 -10.71
N ASN A 78 4.36 -0.30 -11.83
CA ASN A 78 3.91 -1.69 -11.95
C ASN A 78 4.88 -2.45 -12.87
N ALA A 79 5.62 -3.40 -12.32
CA ALA A 79 6.55 -4.25 -13.07
C ALA A 79 6.77 -5.60 -12.37
N ASN A 80 6.83 -6.68 -13.15
CA ASN A 80 7.22 -8.01 -12.67
C ASN A 80 6.43 -8.52 -11.46
N GLY A 81 5.10 -8.31 -11.46
CA GLY A 81 4.23 -8.73 -10.35
C GLY A 81 4.44 -7.96 -9.05
N LYS A 82 5.04 -6.76 -9.14
CA LYS A 82 5.20 -5.83 -8.03
C LYS A 82 4.69 -4.46 -8.46
N ALA A 83 3.93 -3.81 -7.59
CA ALA A 83 3.49 -2.45 -7.81
C ALA A 83 3.66 -1.59 -6.55
N ILE A 84 3.86 -0.29 -6.79
CA ILE A 84 3.95 0.74 -5.76
C ILE A 84 3.09 1.91 -6.21
N LEU A 85 2.14 2.28 -5.36
CA LEU A 85 1.32 3.47 -5.49
C LEU A 85 1.66 4.41 -4.32
N GLU A 86 1.87 5.69 -4.60
CA GLU A 86 2.09 6.70 -3.56
C GLU A 86 1.27 7.96 -3.85
N GLY A 87 0.36 8.27 -2.93
CA GLY A 87 -0.44 9.49 -2.91
C GLY A 87 0.10 10.46 -1.85
N VAL A 88 0.15 11.75 -2.18
CA VAL A 88 0.68 12.81 -1.32
C VAL A 88 -0.31 13.96 -1.24
N ASN A 89 -0.53 14.49 -0.04
CA ASN A 89 -1.22 15.76 0.15
C ASN A 89 -0.25 16.91 -0.15
N ASP A 90 -0.48 17.68 -1.23
CA ASP A 90 0.41 18.78 -1.60
C ASP A 90 0.45 19.91 -0.54
N ASN A 91 -0.54 20.00 0.34
CA ASN A 91 -0.59 20.97 1.44
C ASN A 91 0.09 20.48 2.73
N ASP A 92 0.27 19.16 2.88
CA ASP A 92 1.00 18.56 4.00
C ASP A 92 1.74 17.29 3.56
N LEU A 93 3.04 17.42 3.29
CA LEU A 93 3.88 16.31 2.82
C LEU A 93 4.07 15.18 3.85
N LYS A 94 3.55 15.31 5.07
CA LYS A 94 3.51 14.22 6.05
C LYS A 94 2.26 13.36 5.91
N ASP A 95 1.22 13.90 5.29
CA ASP A 95 -0.02 13.20 4.98
C ASP A 95 0.12 12.52 3.62
N THR A 96 0.44 11.24 3.67
CA THR A 96 0.68 10.40 2.50
C THR A 96 -0.04 9.08 2.65
N ILE A 97 -0.28 8.42 1.51
CA ILE A 97 -0.64 7.01 1.44
C ILE A 97 0.38 6.31 0.56
N ARG A 98 0.87 5.16 1.01
CA ARG A 98 1.72 4.27 0.21
C ARG A 98 1.13 2.87 0.23
N ILE A 99 0.96 2.29 -0.95
CA ILE A 99 0.45 0.94 -1.16
C ILE A 99 1.49 0.16 -1.97
N GLU A 100 2.01 -0.91 -1.38
CA GLU A 100 2.90 -1.85 -2.05
C GLU A 100 2.15 -3.17 -2.29
N ILE A 101 2.22 -3.67 -3.52
CA ILE A 101 1.42 -4.80 -3.98
C ILE A 101 2.37 -5.83 -4.59
N VAL A 102 2.26 -7.08 -4.17
CA VAL A 102 3.12 -8.17 -4.64
C VAL A 102 2.25 -9.37 -5.00
N LYS A 103 2.39 -9.86 -6.24
CA LYS A 103 1.80 -11.11 -6.69
C LYS A 103 2.43 -12.28 -5.95
N LEU A 104 1.62 -13.08 -5.27
CA LEU A 104 2.06 -14.34 -4.67
C LEU A 104 1.72 -15.53 -5.57
N SER A 105 0.53 -15.52 -6.16
CA SER A 105 0.08 -16.49 -7.17
C SER A 105 -0.91 -15.82 -8.13
N ASP A 106 -1.50 -16.58 -9.06
CA ASP A 106 -2.51 -16.03 -9.99
C ASP A 106 -3.79 -15.55 -9.30
N LYS A 107 -4.06 -16.01 -8.07
CA LYS A 107 -5.29 -15.69 -7.31
C LYS A 107 -5.02 -15.14 -5.92
N LEU A 108 -3.77 -14.85 -5.59
CA LEU A 108 -3.37 -14.38 -4.28
C LEU A 108 -2.35 -13.25 -4.41
N THR A 109 -2.63 -12.14 -3.72
CA THR A 109 -1.82 -10.92 -3.79
C THR A 109 -1.58 -10.41 -2.38
N LYS A 110 -0.33 -10.11 -2.04
CA LYS A 110 0.02 -9.48 -0.77
C LYS A 110 0.01 -7.97 -0.95
N VAL A 111 -0.57 -7.26 0.02
CA VAL A 111 -0.70 -5.81 0.02
C VAL A 111 -0.15 -5.27 1.33
N ALA A 112 0.63 -4.19 1.25
CA ALA A 112 1.14 -3.45 2.39
C ALA A 112 0.74 -1.98 2.26
N ILE A 113 -0.03 -1.46 3.22
CA ILE A 113 -0.57 -0.10 3.21
C ILE A 113 -0.04 0.69 4.39
N LYS A 114 0.48 1.89 4.12
CA LYS A 114 0.99 2.80 5.13
C LYS A 114 0.49 4.22 4.90
N TYR A 115 -0.16 4.77 5.90
CA TYR A 115 -0.56 6.18 5.95
C TYR A 115 0.42 6.99 6.78
N GLY A 116 0.99 8.03 6.16
CA GLY A 116 2.00 8.88 6.77
C GLY A 116 3.26 8.13 7.21
N LYS A 117 4.14 8.84 7.92
CA LYS A 117 5.45 8.28 8.31
C LYS A 117 5.34 7.15 9.34
N ASP A 118 4.42 7.25 10.28
CA ASP A 118 4.32 6.33 11.43
C ASP A 118 3.27 5.22 11.22
N GLY A 119 2.49 5.30 10.13
CA GLY A 119 1.40 4.38 9.84
C GLY A 119 0.11 4.75 10.56
N ASN A 120 -1.01 4.24 10.05
CA ASN A 120 -2.31 4.33 10.69
C ASN A 120 -3.09 3.05 10.40
N SER A 121 -3.10 2.13 11.37
CA SER A 121 -3.72 0.80 11.20
C SER A 121 -5.21 0.87 10.88
N ILE A 122 -5.94 1.84 11.46
CA ILE A 122 -7.38 2.01 11.24
C ILE A 122 -7.63 2.43 9.79
N ARG A 123 -6.95 3.49 9.32
CA ARG A 123 -7.08 3.94 7.93
C ARG A 123 -6.60 2.88 6.94
N SER A 124 -5.51 2.17 7.25
CA SER A 124 -5.06 1.06 6.41
C SER A 124 -6.08 -0.07 6.33
N SER A 125 -6.75 -0.42 7.43
CA SER A 125 -7.82 -1.43 7.39
C SER A 125 -9.04 -0.98 6.58
N ALA A 126 -9.39 0.31 6.63
CA ALA A 126 -10.46 0.87 5.81
C ALA A 126 -10.09 0.85 4.32
N GLU A 127 -8.84 1.17 3.98
CA GLU A 127 -8.31 1.08 2.61
C GLU A 127 -8.45 -0.33 2.04
N VAL A 128 -8.17 -1.37 2.83
CA VAL A 128 -8.40 -2.77 2.41
C VAL A 128 -9.86 -2.99 2.03
N GLN A 129 -10.81 -2.46 2.81
CA GLN A 129 -12.23 -2.58 2.51
C GLN A 129 -12.64 -1.82 1.24
N ILE A 130 -12.06 -0.64 1.01
CA ILE A 130 -12.28 0.12 -0.24
C ILE A 130 -11.78 -0.69 -1.43
N ILE A 131 -10.55 -1.19 -1.38
CA ILE A 131 -9.96 -2.02 -2.45
C ILE A 131 -10.84 -3.25 -2.70
N GLU A 132 -11.27 -3.95 -1.65
CA GLU A 132 -12.19 -5.09 -1.81
C GLU A 132 -13.54 -4.69 -2.42
N GLY A 133 -14.08 -3.53 -2.03
CA GLY A 133 -15.31 -2.98 -2.58
C GLY A 133 -15.19 -2.76 -4.08
N ASN A 134 -14.11 -2.08 -4.51
CA ASN A 134 -13.85 -1.80 -5.92
C ASN A 134 -13.64 -3.09 -6.72
N ILE A 135 -13.02 -4.12 -6.15
CA ILE A 135 -12.89 -5.42 -6.82
C ILE A 135 -14.25 -6.13 -7.00
N LYS A 136 -15.15 -6.00 -6.02
CA LYS A 136 -16.43 -6.74 -5.99
C LYS A 136 -17.53 -6.02 -6.78
N TYR A 137 -17.49 -4.69 -6.85
CA TYR A 137 -18.60 -3.86 -7.31
C TYR A 137 -18.23 -2.82 -8.37
N GLY A 138 -16.94 -2.62 -8.67
CA GLY A 138 -16.46 -1.81 -9.80
C GLY A 138 -16.34 -2.61 -11.08
#